data_AF-A0AAF0XA06-F1
#
_entry.id   AF-A0AAF0XA06-F1
#
_cell.length_a   1.000
_cell.length_b   1.000
_cell.length_c   1.000
_cell.angle_alpha   90.00
_cell.angle_beta   90.00
_cell.angle_gamma   90.00
#
_symmetry.space_group_name_H-M   'P 1'
#
loop_
_entity.id
_entity.type
_entity.pdbx_description
1 polymer ?
#
loop_
_entity_poly.entity_id
_entity_poly.type
_entity_poly.pdbx_seq_one_letter_code
_entity_poly.pdbx_strand_id
1 'polypeptide(L)'
;MSSMDKEWILKDRDSLDYEIGACKGTGFFYLINHGIEIELIQKALEESRNFFCLPLEEKMKLAWKEHRGYTPLCSERLDASLRYQGDLKETIYIGPIEDDKSYLNQWPSREILPSWRFTMELYYEKVRAAGRRLISLIALALNLEEDFFEKDGPVDPFLRLLHYPGVLDEKVLGSSAHSDYGMMTLLVTDGVPGLQVCLICRLALISLFVSVLFG
;
A
#
# COMPACT_ATOMS: atom_id res chain seq x y z
N MET A 1 33.01 16.90 5.43
CA MET A 1 31.93 16.43 4.54
C MET A 1 30.65 16.47 5.36
N SER A 2 30.16 17.68 5.70
CA SER A 2 29.03 18.38 5.03
C SER A 2 27.81 17.46 4.97
N SER A 3 26.90 17.43 5.94
CA SER A 3 26.07 18.47 6.59
C SER A 3 24.98 19.10 5.70
N MET A 4 24.64 18.46 4.58
CA MET A 4 23.41 18.71 3.84
C MET A 4 22.57 17.42 3.87
N ASP A 5 21.24 17.54 3.82
CA ASP A 5 20.24 16.45 3.71
C ASP A 5 19.47 16.06 5.00
N LYS A 6 19.10 17.02 5.85
CA LYS A 6 18.07 16.82 6.90
C LYS A 6 16.84 17.71 6.77
N GLU A 7 16.64 18.37 5.63
CA GLU A 7 15.61 19.41 5.46
C GLU A 7 14.21 18.88 5.05
N TRP A 8 14.02 17.56 4.93
CA TRP A 8 13.03 17.04 3.98
C TRP A 8 11.70 16.54 4.52
N ILE A 9 11.52 16.32 5.83
CA ILE A 9 10.20 15.87 6.34
C ILE A 9 9.79 16.62 7.63
N LEU A 10 10.72 17.07 8.47
CA LEU A 10 10.38 17.66 9.77
C LEU A 10 11.29 18.85 10.07
N LYS A 11 10.70 20.04 10.21
CA LYS A 11 11.46 21.24 10.54
C LYS A 11 11.81 21.33 12.03
N ASP A 12 11.09 20.62 12.90
CA ASP A 12 11.40 20.60 14.34
C ASP A 12 10.69 19.47 15.10
N ARG A 13 11.10 19.22 16.35
CA ARG A 13 10.48 18.22 17.25
C ARG A 13 8.98 18.46 17.44
N ASP A 14 8.54 19.71 17.38
CA ASP A 14 7.12 20.10 17.46
C ASP A 14 6.29 19.60 16.26
N SER A 15 6.89 19.46 15.07
CA SER A 15 6.20 18.86 13.90
C SER A 15 6.02 17.35 14.04
N LEU A 16 6.95 16.70 14.75
CA LEU A 16 6.90 15.27 15.06
C LEU A 16 5.78 14.97 16.08
N ASP A 17 5.63 15.83 17.09
CA ASP A 17 4.55 15.71 18.09
C ASP A 17 3.15 15.91 17.48
N TYR A 18 3.01 16.77 16.47
CA TYR A 18 1.77 16.93 15.71
C TYR A 18 1.40 15.67 14.91
N GLU A 19 2.38 15.05 14.24
CA GLU A 19 2.18 13.80 13.48
C GLU A 19 1.87 12.61 14.40
N ILE A 20 2.56 12.48 15.55
CA ILE A 20 2.14 11.53 16.59
C ILE A 20 0.73 11.87 17.09
N GLY A 21 0.39 13.15 17.21
CA GLY A 21 -0.94 13.62 17.56
C GLY A 21 -2.00 13.14 16.57
N ALA A 22 -1.71 13.19 15.26
CA ALA A 22 -2.57 12.62 14.22
C ALA A 22 -2.66 11.09 14.33
N CYS A 23 -1.54 10.38 14.54
CA CYS A 23 -1.55 8.94 14.81
C CYS A 23 -2.41 8.59 16.03
N LYS A 24 -2.26 9.31 17.15
CA LYS A 24 -3.02 9.08 18.39
C LYS A 24 -4.48 9.55 18.31
N GLY A 25 -4.77 10.51 17.44
CA GLY A 25 -6.09 11.14 17.30
C GLY A 25 -6.95 10.49 16.20
N THR A 26 -6.50 10.59 14.95
CA THR A 26 -7.25 10.16 13.76
C THR A 26 -6.78 8.82 13.21
N GLY A 27 -5.54 8.41 13.50
CA GLY A 27 -4.90 7.21 12.94
C GLY A 27 -4.55 7.34 11.46
N PHE A 28 -4.74 8.51 10.84
CA PHE A 28 -4.52 8.80 9.43
C PHE A 28 -3.99 10.22 9.23
N PHE A 29 -3.03 10.38 8.33
CA PHE A 29 -2.46 11.67 7.94
C PHE A 29 -1.96 11.61 6.48
N TYR A 30 -1.78 12.78 5.87
CA TYR A 30 -1.15 12.89 4.55
C TYR A 30 0.36 12.99 4.71
N LEU A 31 1.09 12.15 3.98
CA LEU A 31 2.55 12.23 3.91
C LEU A 31 2.94 13.05 2.67
N ILE A 32 3.58 14.19 2.89
CA ILE A 32 4.16 15.02 1.83
C ILE A 32 5.69 14.91 1.85
N ASN A 33 6.35 15.28 0.76
CA ASN A 33 7.81 15.23 0.63
C ASN A 33 8.42 13.85 0.93
N HIS A 34 7.69 12.77 0.64
CA HIS A 34 8.11 11.38 0.87
C HIS A 34 9.33 10.96 0.02
N GLY A 35 9.71 11.75 -1.00
CA GLY A 35 10.88 11.50 -1.85
C GLY A 35 10.65 10.46 -2.96
N ILE A 36 9.39 10.17 -3.29
CA ILE A 36 9.02 9.35 -4.45
C ILE A 36 8.63 10.31 -5.57
N GLU A 37 9.21 10.12 -6.75
CA GLU A 37 8.91 10.91 -7.94
C GLU A 37 7.43 10.77 -8.32
N ILE A 38 6.78 11.89 -8.62
CA ILE A 38 5.34 11.91 -8.96
C ILE A 38 5.12 11.13 -10.27
N GLU A 39 6.06 11.25 -11.20
CA GLU A 39 6.08 10.53 -12.47
C GLU A 39 6.10 9.01 -12.25
N LEU A 40 6.83 8.52 -11.25
CA LEU A 40 6.87 7.11 -10.90
C LEU A 40 5.54 6.64 -10.29
N ILE A 41 4.91 7.46 -9.43
CA ILE A 41 3.59 7.16 -8.87
C ILE A 41 2.55 7.07 -9.99
N GLN A 42 2.53 8.06 -10.89
CA GLN A 42 1.63 8.07 -12.04
C GLN A 42 1.87 6.87 -12.96
N LYS A 43 3.13 6.51 -13.20
CA LYS A 43 3.47 5.35 -14.01
C LYS A 43 3.02 4.04 -13.35
N ALA A 44 3.18 3.89 -12.03
CA ALA A 44 2.68 2.74 -11.29
C ALA A 44 1.14 2.63 -11.36
N LEU A 45 0.42 3.75 -11.22
CA LEU A 45 -1.03 3.81 -11.40
C LEU A 45 -1.45 3.40 -12.82
N GLU A 46 -0.75 3.87 -13.85
CA GLU A 46 -1.00 3.51 -15.25
C GLU A 46 -0.78 2.02 -15.50
N GLU A 47 0.35 1.46 -15.06
CA GLU A 47 0.66 0.04 -15.21
C GLU A 47 -0.32 -0.84 -14.41
N SER A 48 -0.77 -0.38 -13.24
CA SER A 48 -1.87 -1.01 -12.49
C SER A 48 -3.14 -1.14 -13.34
N ARG A 49 -3.56 -0.03 -13.95
CA ARG A 49 -4.73 0.00 -14.85
C ARG A 49 -4.55 -0.94 -16.04
N ASN A 50 -3.39 -0.89 -16.69
CA ASN A 50 -3.10 -1.76 -17.83
C ASN A 50 -3.21 -3.25 -17.48
N PHE A 51 -2.78 -3.63 -16.27
CA PHE A 51 -2.96 -4.99 -15.76
C PHE A 51 -4.43 -5.35 -15.55
N PHE A 52 -5.21 -4.50 -14.89
CA PHE A 52 -6.62 -4.81 -14.62
C PHE A 52 -7.49 -4.79 -15.88
N CYS A 53 -7.08 -4.08 -16.94
CA CYS A 53 -7.70 -4.12 -18.26
C CYS A 53 -7.41 -5.41 -19.06
N LEU A 54 -6.50 -6.28 -18.61
CA LEU A 54 -6.26 -7.57 -19.27
C LEU A 54 -7.49 -8.49 -19.20
N PRO A 55 -7.66 -9.40 -20.18
CA PRO A 55 -8.65 -10.47 -20.08
C PRO A 55 -8.50 -11.28 -18.79
N LEU A 56 -9.61 -11.76 -18.23
CA LEU A 56 -9.61 -12.52 -16.98
C LEU A 56 -8.69 -13.74 -17.08
N GLU A 57 -8.65 -14.40 -18.23
CA GLU A 57 -7.80 -15.56 -18.49
C GLU A 57 -6.31 -15.23 -18.31
N GLU A 58 -5.87 -14.04 -18.71
CA GLU A 58 -4.49 -13.57 -18.53
C GLU A 58 -4.20 -13.25 -17.07
N LYS A 59 -5.12 -12.57 -16.37
CA LYS A 59 -4.98 -12.26 -14.94
C LYS A 59 -4.95 -13.52 -14.07
N MET A 60 -5.78 -14.52 -14.40
CA MET A 60 -5.85 -15.80 -13.70
C MET A 60 -4.62 -16.68 -13.87
N LYS A 61 -3.74 -16.44 -14.85
CA LYS A 61 -2.41 -17.08 -14.90
C LYS A 61 -1.55 -16.73 -13.69
N LEU A 62 -1.83 -15.59 -13.05
CA LEU A 62 -1.14 -15.12 -11.85
C LEU A 62 -1.96 -15.38 -10.58
N ALA A 63 -2.89 -16.33 -10.58
CA ALA A 63 -3.80 -16.58 -9.46
C ALA A 63 -3.07 -16.71 -8.12
N TRP A 64 -3.72 -16.24 -7.07
CA TRP A 64 -3.18 -16.20 -5.71
C TRP A 64 -2.53 -17.52 -5.27
N LYS A 65 -1.26 -17.43 -4.88
CA LYS A 65 -0.46 -18.54 -4.33
C LYS A 65 0.52 -17.98 -3.31
N GLU A 66 0.60 -18.63 -2.14
CA GLU A 66 1.58 -18.30 -1.10
C GLU A 66 1.67 -16.80 -0.77
N HIS A 67 0.50 -16.18 -0.57
CA HIS A 67 0.31 -14.77 -0.23
C HIS A 67 0.65 -13.75 -1.32
N ARG A 68 0.75 -14.17 -2.57
CA ARG A 68 1.11 -13.34 -3.73
C ARG A 68 0.24 -13.65 -4.93
N GLY A 69 0.12 -12.71 -5.85
CA GLY A 69 -0.63 -12.87 -7.09
C GLY A 69 -2.05 -12.31 -7.05
N TYR A 70 -2.82 -12.64 -8.07
CA TYR A 70 -4.10 -12.07 -8.42
C TYR A 70 -5.29 -12.76 -7.73
N THR A 71 -6.25 -11.95 -7.28
CA THR A 71 -7.54 -12.40 -6.77
C THR A 71 -8.67 -11.71 -7.57
N PRO A 72 -9.63 -12.49 -8.12
CA PRO A 72 -10.70 -11.92 -8.93
C PRO A 72 -11.79 -11.23 -8.09
N LEU A 73 -12.67 -10.50 -8.76
CA LEU A 73 -13.86 -9.91 -8.13
C LEU A 73 -14.62 -10.94 -7.28
N CYS A 74 -15.15 -10.48 -6.15
CA CYS A 74 -15.93 -11.28 -5.19
C CYS A 74 -15.16 -12.43 -4.53
N SER A 75 -13.82 -12.51 -4.64
CA SER A 75 -13.05 -13.58 -4.00
C SER A 75 -12.80 -13.36 -2.51
N GLU A 76 -12.66 -12.10 -2.08
CA GLU A 76 -12.47 -11.75 -0.67
C GLU A 76 -13.81 -11.46 -0.01
N ARG A 77 -13.98 -11.97 1.22
CA ARG A 77 -15.15 -11.70 2.06
C ARG A 77 -14.65 -11.25 3.44
N LEU A 78 -14.40 -9.96 3.55
CA LEU A 78 -13.90 -9.35 4.79
C LEU A 78 -15.01 -9.18 5.85
N ASP A 79 -16.28 -9.16 5.44
CA ASP A 79 -17.45 -9.25 6.34
C ASP A 79 -18.27 -10.53 6.11
N ALA A 80 -18.22 -11.44 7.08
CA ALA A 80 -18.94 -12.71 7.06
C ALA A 80 -20.47 -12.56 7.21
N SER A 81 -20.97 -11.39 7.59
CA SER A 81 -22.40 -11.12 7.82
C SER A 81 -23.16 -10.71 6.56
N LEU A 82 -22.47 -10.20 5.53
CA LEU A 82 -23.06 -9.82 4.24
C LEU A 82 -23.39 -11.09 3.43
N ARG A 83 -24.70 -11.34 3.20
CA ARG A 83 -25.21 -12.61 2.65
C ARG A 83 -25.13 -12.75 1.13
N TYR A 84 -24.79 -11.70 0.39
CA TYR A 84 -24.80 -11.74 -1.07
C TYR A 84 -23.68 -10.86 -1.65
N GLN A 85 -22.77 -11.49 -2.39
CA GLN A 85 -21.62 -10.94 -3.12
C GLN A 85 -20.40 -10.58 -2.24
N GLY A 86 -19.24 -11.15 -2.59
CA GLY A 86 -17.95 -10.79 -1.98
C GLY A 86 -17.57 -9.36 -2.37
N ASP A 87 -16.45 -8.86 -1.85
CA ASP A 87 -15.96 -7.51 -2.14
C ASP A 87 -15.87 -7.30 -3.67
N LEU A 88 -16.49 -6.22 -4.17
CA LEU A 88 -16.37 -5.81 -5.58
C LEU A 88 -15.01 -5.14 -5.82
N LYS A 89 -13.96 -5.92 -5.66
CA LYS A 89 -12.59 -5.52 -5.94
C LYS A 89 -11.82 -6.71 -6.46
N GLU A 90 -10.95 -6.46 -7.41
CA GLU A 90 -9.93 -7.40 -7.82
C GLU A 90 -8.58 -6.85 -7.37
N THR A 91 -7.66 -7.73 -7.01
CA THR A 91 -6.37 -7.30 -6.48
C THR A 91 -5.23 -8.14 -7.01
N ILE A 92 -4.01 -7.59 -6.99
CA ILE A 92 -2.79 -8.35 -7.16
C ILE A 92 -1.78 -7.94 -6.09
N TYR A 93 -1.20 -8.93 -5.44
CA TYR A 93 -0.23 -8.75 -4.37
C TYR A 93 1.17 -9.10 -4.84
N ILE A 94 2.12 -8.22 -4.52
CA ILE A 94 3.55 -8.38 -4.76
C ILE A 94 4.22 -8.31 -3.39
N GLY A 95 4.91 -9.39 -3.02
CA GLY A 95 5.71 -9.42 -1.81
C GLY A 95 7.09 -8.82 -2.01
N PRO A 96 7.99 -9.01 -1.03
CA PRO A 96 9.34 -8.47 -1.11
C PRO A 96 10.14 -8.93 -2.33
N ILE A 97 10.97 -8.04 -2.89
CA ILE A 97 11.70 -8.27 -4.15
C ILE A 97 13.09 -8.85 -3.92
N GLU A 98 13.71 -8.55 -2.77
CA GLU A 98 15.08 -8.96 -2.44
C GLU A 98 15.15 -10.07 -1.38
N ASP A 99 14.02 -10.69 -1.01
CA ASP A 99 14.00 -11.79 -0.04
C ASP A 99 14.22 -13.17 -0.69
N ASP A 100 14.50 -14.17 0.14
CA ASP A 100 14.64 -15.57 -0.29
C ASP A 100 13.39 -16.12 -0.97
N LYS A 101 12.24 -15.46 -0.80
CA LYS A 101 10.92 -15.84 -1.32
C LYS A 101 10.47 -14.99 -2.51
N SER A 102 11.36 -14.16 -3.06
CA SER A 102 11.07 -13.26 -4.18
C SER A 102 10.67 -14.03 -5.44
N TYR A 103 11.14 -15.27 -5.57
CA TYR A 103 10.75 -16.21 -6.63
C TYR A 103 9.24 -16.58 -6.59
N LEU A 104 8.55 -16.33 -5.49
CA LEU A 104 7.10 -16.52 -5.37
C LEU A 104 6.30 -15.35 -5.98
N ASN A 105 6.94 -14.19 -6.23
CA ASN A 105 6.27 -13.08 -6.88
C ASN A 105 5.89 -13.46 -8.32
N GLN A 106 4.66 -13.14 -8.69
CA GLN A 106 4.07 -13.48 -9.97
C GLN A 106 4.02 -12.23 -10.84
N TRP A 107 4.39 -12.37 -12.12
CA TRP A 107 4.55 -11.25 -13.05
C TRP A 107 3.81 -11.53 -14.36
N PRO A 108 3.10 -10.55 -14.94
CA PRO A 108 2.55 -10.71 -16.28
C PRO A 108 3.69 -10.91 -17.29
N SER A 109 3.37 -11.54 -18.42
CA SER A 109 4.35 -11.72 -19.50
C SER A 109 4.87 -10.38 -19.99
N ARG A 110 6.19 -10.29 -20.20
CA ARG A 110 6.83 -9.10 -20.81
C ARG A 110 6.36 -8.84 -22.24
N GLU A 111 5.78 -9.83 -22.92
CA GLU A 111 5.19 -9.65 -24.24
C GLU A 111 3.86 -8.86 -24.19
N ILE A 112 3.13 -8.98 -23.07
CA ILE A 112 1.84 -8.32 -22.87
C ILE A 112 2.03 -6.98 -22.18
N LEU A 113 2.81 -6.97 -21.08
CA LEU A 113 3.09 -5.79 -20.28
C LEU A 113 4.61 -5.66 -20.06
N PRO A 114 5.33 -5.08 -21.04
CA PRO A 114 6.80 -5.05 -21.04
C PRO A 114 7.40 -4.26 -19.88
N SER A 115 6.74 -3.17 -19.47
CA SER A 115 7.25 -2.25 -18.45
C SER A 115 6.74 -2.56 -17.04
N TRP A 116 5.66 -3.33 -16.90
CA TRP A 116 4.93 -3.48 -15.64
C TRP A 116 5.81 -3.96 -14.48
N ARG A 117 6.55 -5.05 -14.69
CA ARG A 117 7.44 -5.59 -13.66
C ARG A 117 8.48 -4.56 -13.22
N PHE A 118 9.19 -3.94 -14.17
CA PHE A 118 10.22 -2.96 -13.87
C PHE A 118 9.66 -1.76 -13.11
N THR A 119 8.50 -1.24 -13.53
CA THR A 119 7.82 -0.14 -12.84
C THR A 119 7.42 -0.52 -11.42
N MET A 120 6.82 -1.70 -11.21
CA MET A 120 6.42 -2.16 -9.88
C MET A 120 7.62 -2.41 -8.97
N GLU A 121 8.71 -2.96 -9.50
CA GLU A 121 9.95 -3.18 -8.74
C GLU A 121 10.58 -1.85 -8.30
N LEU A 122 10.68 -0.89 -9.21
CA LEU A 122 11.20 0.45 -8.91
C LEU A 122 10.29 1.19 -7.90
N TYR A 123 8.98 1.10 -8.08
CA TYR A 123 8.01 1.70 -7.17
C TYR A 123 8.09 1.11 -5.77
N TYR A 124 8.17 -0.22 -5.66
CA TYR A 124 8.35 -0.93 -4.40
C TYR A 124 9.56 -0.43 -3.62
N GLU A 125 10.73 -0.31 -4.26
CA GLU A 125 11.95 0.14 -3.56
C GLU A 125 11.82 1.57 -3.03
N LYS A 126 11.23 2.48 -3.82
CA LYS A 126 11.01 3.87 -3.40
C LYS A 126 10.02 3.97 -2.23
N VAL A 127 8.95 3.19 -2.29
CA VAL A 127 7.95 3.07 -1.21
C VAL A 127 8.57 2.49 0.05
N ARG A 128 9.32 1.40 -0.06
CA ARG A 128 10.01 0.75 1.06
C ARG A 128 10.96 1.73 1.75
N ALA A 129 11.75 2.47 0.97
CA ALA A 129 12.64 3.49 1.51
C ALA A 129 11.88 4.62 2.24
N ALA A 130 10.75 5.09 1.70
CA ALA A 130 9.90 6.07 2.36
C ALA A 130 9.29 5.52 3.66
N GLY A 131 8.84 4.26 3.63
CA GLY A 131 8.27 3.57 4.78
C GLY A 131 9.26 3.41 5.93
N ARG A 132 10.48 2.96 5.65
CA ARG A 132 11.55 2.84 6.65
C ARG A 132 11.86 4.17 7.32
N ARG A 133 12.00 5.25 6.52
CA ARG A 133 12.22 6.59 7.06
C ARG A 133 11.11 7.02 8.01
N LEU A 134 9.85 6.83 7.62
CA LEU A 134 8.72 7.23 8.46
C LEU A 134 8.64 6.40 9.75
N ILE A 135 8.93 5.10 9.71
CA ILE A 135 9.00 4.25 10.91
C ILE A 135 10.13 4.70 11.85
N SER A 136 11.30 5.05 11.32
CA SER A 136 12.40 5.62 12.10
C SER A 136 12.01 6.95 12.76
N LEU A 137 11.29 7.81 12.04
CA LEU A 137 10.76 9.05 12.59
C LEU A 137 9.76 8.79 13.72
N ILE A 138 8.85 7.83 13.54
CA ILE A 138 7.91 7.41 14.60
C ILE A 138 8.66 6.88 15.83
N ALA A 139 9.73 6.11 15.65
CA ALA A 139 10.54 5.61 16.76
C ALA A 139 11.15 6.76 17.57
N LEU A 140 11.79 7.72 16.90
CA LEU A 140 12.36 8.92 17.54
C LEU A 140 11.29 9.74 18.27
N ALA A 141 10.10 9.83 17.67
CA ALA A 141 8.95 10.53 18.24
C ALA A 141 8.46 9.89 19.55
N LEU A 142 8.54 8.56 19.63
CA LEU A 142 8.27 7.80 20.84
C LEU A 142 9.42 7.82 21.86
N ASN A 143 10.48 8.60 21.60
CA ASN A 143 11.74 8.62 22.34
C ASN A 143 12.41 7.23 22.41
N LEU A 144 12.31 6.46 21.32
CA LEU A 144 13.02 5.20 21.11
C LEU A 144 14.24 5.45 20.19
N GLU A 145 15.08 4.43 20.05
CA GLU A 145 16.19 4.46 19.07
C GLU A 145 15.65 4.46 17.63
N GLU A 146 16.35 5.13 16.70
CA GLU A 146 15.91 5.31 15.31
C GLU A 146 15.66 3.99 14.56
N ASP A 147 16.41 2.95 14.92
CA ASP A 147 16.35 1.60 14.36
C ASP A 147 15.50 0.63 15.20
N PHE A 148 14.79 1.12 16.23
CA PHE A 148 14.08 0.28 17.20
C PHE A 148 13.20 -0.79 16.55
N PHE A 149 12.42 -0.40 15.53
CA PHE A 149 11.48 -1.30 14.84
C PHE A 149 12.16 -2.23 13.81
N GLU A 150 13.42 -1.97 13.44
CA GLU A 150 14.16 -2.82 12.50
C GLU A 150 14.94 -3.95 13.20
N LYS A 151 15.04 -3.89 14.54
CA LYS A 151 15.77 -4.89 15.35
C LYS A 151 15.11 -6.26 15.36
N ASP A 152 13.78 -6.31 15.22
CA ASP A 152 12.99 -7.55 15.24
C ASP A 152 12.85 -8.19 13.84
N GLY A 153 13.42 -7.58 12.80
CA GLY A 153 13.41 -8.07 11.44
C GLY A 153 13.29 -6.96 10.39
N PRO A 154 13.48 -7.30 9.10
CA PRO A 154 13.38 -6.32 8.03
C PRO A 154 11.94 -5.81 7.89
N VAL A 155 11.83 -4.49 7.71
CA VAL A 155 10.55 -3.83 7.40
C VAL A 155 10.32 -3.92 5.89
N ASP A 156 9.79 -5.05 5.44
CA ASP A 156 9.53 -5.28 4.02
C ASP A 156 8.02 -5.21 3.69
N PRO A 157 7.60 -4.28 2.81
CA PRO A 157 6.20 -4.13 2.42
C PRO A 157 5.65 -5.30 1.62
N PHE A 158 4.32 -5.41 1.62
CA PHE A 158 3.59 -5.95 0.49
C PHE A 158 2.99 -4.81 -0.32
N LEU A 159 3.22 -4.82 -1.63
CA LEU A 159 2.52 -3.94 -2.57
C LEU A 159 1.22 -4.62 -2.98
N ARG A 160 0.10 -3.89 -2.83
CA ARG A 160 -1.24 -4.38 -3.17
C ARG A 160 -1.85 -3.44 -4.22
N LEU A 161 -2.05 -3.93 -5.43
CA LEU A 161 -2.79 -3.15 -6.43
C LEU A 161 -4.26 -3.56 -6.36
N LEU A 162 -5.18 -2.61 -6.42
CA LEU A 162 -6.61 -2.83 -6.32
C LEU A 162 -7.36 -2.11 -7.42
N HIS A 163 -8.40 -2.75 -7.92
CA HIS A 163 -9.32 -2.20 -8.88
C HIS A 163 -10.75 -2.45 -8.43
N TYR A 164 -11.54 -1.38 -8.34
CA TYR A 164 -12.97 -1.44 -8.09
C TYR A 164 -13.67 -1.20 -9.43
N PRO A 165 -14.41 -2.17 -9.98
CA PRO A 165 -15.25 -1.90 -11.13
C PRO A 165 -16.34 -0.95 -10.62
N GLY A 166 -16.38 0.29 -11.10
CA GLY A 166 -17.28 1.37 -10.64
C GLY A 166 -18.79 1.09 -10.75
N VAL A 167 -19.27 0.06 -10.06
CA VAL A 167 -20.68 -0.33 -9.97
C VAL A 167 -21.36 0.60 -8.97
N LEU A 168 -22.25 1.44 -9.50
CA LEU A 168 -23.03 2.43 -8.76
C LEU A 168 -24.27 1.81 -8.12
N ASP A 169 -24.10 0.79 -7.30
CA ASP A 169 -25.19 0.35 -6.39
C ASP A 169 -24.80 0.72 -4.96
N GLU A 170 -25.54 1.64 -4.34
CA GLU A 170 -25.31 2.11 -2.96
C GLU A 170 -25.35 0.97 -1.93
N LYS A 171 -25.90 -0.19 -2.29
CA LYS A 171 -25.95 -1.39 -1.44
C LYS A 171 -24.70 -2.25 -1.53
N VAL A 172 -23.80 -1.98 -2.46
CA VAL A 172 -22.63 -2.81 -2.72
C VAL A 172 -21.37 -2.10 -2.25
N LEU A 173 -20.69 -2.72 -1.28
CA LEU A 173 -19.44 -2.22 -0.75
C LEU A 173 -18.29 -2.68 -1.65
N GLY A 174 -17.43 -1.76 -2.08
CA GLY A 174 -16.19 -2.12 -2.77
C GLY A 174 -15.27 -2.93 -1.86
N SER A 175 -15.08 -2.48 -0.62
CA SER A 175 -14.42 -3.23 0.45
C SER A 175 -15.19 -3.02 1.74
N SER A 176 -15.45 -4.09 2.49
CA SER A 176 -16.07 -3.94 3.80
C SER A 176 -15.11 -3.26 4.80
N ALA A 177 -15.66 -2.76 5.92
CA ALA A 177 -14.85 -2.18 6.99
C ALA A 177 -13.86 -3.22 7.55
N HIS A 178 -12.57 -2.86 7.60
CA HIS A 178 -11.50 -3.70 8.11
C HIS A 178 -10.32 -2.86 8.61
N SER A 179 -9.41 -3.51 9.32
CA SER A 179 -8.07 -2.99 9.62
C SER A 179 -7.05 -3.82 8.85
N ASP A 180 -6.05 -3.15 8.29
CA ASP A 180 -4.93 -3.81 7.63
C ASP A 180 -4.03 -4.55 8.65
N TYR A 181 -3.37 -5.61 8.19
CA TYR A 181 -2.31 -6.32 8.94
C TYR A 181 -0.92 -5.66 8.79
N GLY A 182 -0.13 -5.52 9.85
CA GLY A 182 1.27 -5.03 9.77
C GLY A 182 1.62 -3.86 10.69
N MET A 183 2.66 -3.08 10.32
CA MET A 183 3.14 -1.88 11.04
C MET A 183 2.93 -0.50 10.39
N MET A 184 2.78 -0.28 9.06
CA MET A 184 2.36 1.07 8.55
C MET A 184 1.74 1.23 7.15
N THR A 185 0.47 1.65 6.93
CA THR A 185 -0.09 1.73 5.56
C THR A 185 0.35 3.00 4.84
N LEU A 186 0.90 2.89 3.63
CA LEU A 186 1.14 4.03 2.73
C LEU A 186 0.19 3.95 1.54
N LEU A 187 -0.90 4.70 1.58
CA LEU A 187 -1.97 4.61 0.60
C LEU A 187 -1.82 5.65 -0.52
N VAL A 188 -1.97 5.22 -1.79
CA VAL A 188 -2.07 6.12 -2.95
C VAL A 188 -3.37 5.84 -3.70
N THR A 189 -4.05 6.90 -4.12
CA THR A 189 -5.27 6.82 -4.93
C THR A 189 -5.08 7.56 -6.25
N ASP A 190 -5.87 7.18 -7.25
CA ASP A 190 -5.96 7.86 -8.54
C ASP A 190 -6.75 9.19 -8.50
N GLY A 191 -7.27 9.56 -7.31
CA GLY A 191 -8.11 10.73 -7.10
C GLY A 191 -9.60 10.50 -7.25
N VAL A 192 -10.04 9.28 -7.61
CA VAL A 192 -11.47 8.92 -7.60
C VAL A 192 -11.93 8.79 -6.14
N PRO A 193 -12.97 9.53 -5.70
CA PRO A 193 -13.47 9.44 -4.33
C PRO A 193 -14.08 8.06 -4.05
N GLY A 194 -13.72 7.44 -2.91
CA GLY A 194 -14.25 6.14 -2.51
C GLY A 194 -13.76 5.62 -1.16
N LEU A 195 -12.67 6.18 -0.63
CA LEU A 195 -12.14 5.81 0.68
C LEU A 195 -12.90 6.50 1.82
N GLN A 196 -13.33 5.72 2.81
CA GLN A 196 -13.87 6.22 4.07
C GLN A 196 -13.09 5.62 5.25
N VAL A 197 -12.82 6.44 6.27
CA VAL A 197 -12.04 6.05 7.45
C VAL A 197 -12.89 6.22 8.70
N CYS A 198 -12.91 5.20 9.56
CA CYS A 198 -13.55 5.26 10.87
C CYS A 198 -12.59 5.86 11.91
N LEU A 199 -12.90 7.06 12.41
CA LEU A 199 -12.06 7.82 13.35
C LEU A 199 -12.22 7.39 14.83
N ILE A 200 -12.98 6.33 15.13
CA ILE A 200 -13.38 5.99 16.52
C ILE A 200 -12.43 4.99 17.21
N CYS A 201 -11.46 4.39 16.49
CA CYS A 201 -10.52 3.44 17.10
C CYS A 201 -9.32 4.15 17.74
N ARG A 202 -9.26 4.14 19.08
CA ARG A 202 -8.13 4.63 19.92
C ARG A 202 -6.83 3.82 19.80
N LEU A 203 -6.64 3.07 18.73
CA LEU A 203 -5.45 2.25 18.46
C LEU A 203 -5.05 2.48 17.01
N ALA A 204 -4.00 3.27 16.81
CA ALA A 204 -3.29 3.32 15.55
C ALA A 204 -2.59 1.98 15.32
N LEU A 205 -3.25 1.08 14.62
CA LEU A 205 -2.59 -0.02 13.94
C LEU A 205 -2.17 0.52 12.58
N ILE A 206 -0.97 1.05 12.59
CA ILE A 206 -0.25 1.45 11.41
C ILE A 206 0.06 0.06 10.73
N SER A 207 -0.22 -0.20 9.42
CA SER A 207 0.01 -1.51 8.73
C SER A 207 0.58 -1.51 7.29
N LEU A 208 1.77 -2.03 6.94
CA LEU A 208 2.46 -1.76 5.64
C LEU A 208 1.84 -2.42 4.40
N PHE A 209 0.80 -1.76 3.88
CA PHE A 209 0.24 -1.94 2.55
C PHE A 209 0.40 -0.67 1.72
N VAL A 210 0.81 -0.85 0.47
CA VAL A 210 0.60 0.16 -0.56
C VAL A 210 -0.51 -0.32 -1.44
N SER A 211 -1.71 0.17 -1.12
CA SER A 211 -2.92 -0.02 -1.89
C SER A 211 -2.92 1.01 -3.01
N VAL A 212 -2.79 0.58 -4.26
CA VAL A 212 -3.08 1.43 -5.42
C VAL A 212 -4.55 1.24 -5.73
N LEU A 213 -5.40 2.17 -5.30
CA LEU A 213 -6.84 2.13 -5.56
C LEU A 213 -7.12 2.82 -6.91
N PHE A 214 -7.76 2.11 -7.84
CA PHE A 214 -8.39 2.67 -9.04
C PHE A 214 -9.89 2.37 -9.03
N GLY A 215 -10.71 3.36 -9.38
CA GLY A 215 -12.17 3.25 -9.49
C GLY A 215 -12.70 3.41 -10.92
#